data_AF-A0A2P6MHR7-F1
#
_entry.id   AF-A0A2P6MHR7-F1
#
_cell.length_a   1.000
_cell.length_b   1.000
_cell.length_c   1.000
_cell.angle_alpha   90.00
_cell.angle_beta   90.00
_cell.angle_gamma   90.00
#
_symmetry.space_group_name_H-M   'P 1'
#
loop_
_entity.id
_entity.type
_entity.pdbx_description
1 polymer ?
#
loop_
_entity_poly.entity_id
_entity_poly.type
_entity_poly.pdbx_seq_one_letter_code
_entity_poly.pdbx_strand_id
1 'polypeptide(L)'
;MVKGLVTVAGAALLMLSACTSSESESEEIQAFSPAAYEVLQEAERHTGTPYEFGGDATEAFDCSGFVQHVFEENGVDLPRVSRDQAQEGMFVTRDNLQPGDVVFYQNTWREGVSHNGIYIGNNHMIHASRSEGVTVISMDDDFWEPKYHSARRILPEGSGIALDAAEPTAFLLQRTLTRLYAEQQRSETDA
;
A
#
# COMPACT_ATOMS: atom_id res chain seq x y z
N MET A 1 -66.92 -42.93 -3.45
CA MET A 1 -65.88 -41.88 -3.57
C MET A 1 -65.14 -41.78 -2.25
N VAL A 2 -63.81 -41.95 -2.30
CA VAL A 2 -62.77 -41.40 -1.39
C VAL A 2 -62.60 -42.01 0.03
N LYS A 3 -61.49 -42.78 0.17
CA LYS A 3 -60.38 -42.78 1.17
C LYS A 3 -60.74 -42.89 2.68
N GLY A 4 -59.92 -43.48 3.55
CA GLY A 4 -58.52 -43.89 3.45
C GLY A 4 -57.97 -44.21 4.84
N LEU A 5 -56.93 -45.03 4.82
CA LEU A 5 -56.20 -45.71 5.88
C LEU A 5 -55.42 -44.74 6.79
N VAL A 6 -55.39 -45.01 8.10
CA VAL A 6 -54.49 -44.37 9.07
C VAL A 6 -53.32 -45.33 9.35
N THR A 7 -52.09 -44.85 9.13
CA THR A 7 -50.85 -45.57 9.45
C THR A 7 -50.15 -44.87 10.61
N VAL A 8 -49.61 -45.67 11.54
CA VAL A 8 -48.91 -45.25 12.76
C VAL A 8 -47.40 -45.47 12.63
N ALA A 9 -46.67 -44.58 13.31
CA ALA A 9 -45.32 -44.69 13.88
C ALA A 9 -44.10 -44.54 12.97
N GLY A 10 -43.15 -43.76 13.49
CA GLY A 10 -41.75 -43.74 13.07
C GLY A 10 -41.06 -42.43 13.41
N ALA A 11 -40.65 -42.26 14.67
CA ALA A 11 -39.71 -41.21 15.04
C ALA A 11 -38.32 -41.57 14.52
N ALA A 12 -37.72 -40.69 13.69
CA ALA A 12 -36.31 -40.73 13.34
C ALA A 12 -35.74 -39.33 13.52
N LEU A 13 -34.92 -39.20 14.56
CA LEU A 13 -34.06 -38.06 14.85
C LEU A 13 -32.85 -38.14 13.93
N LEU A 14 -32.72 -37.22 12.97
CA LEU A 14 -31.47 -36.93 12.27
C LEU A 14 -31.27 -35.43 12.34
N MET A 15 -30.39 -35.01 13.26
CA MET A 15 -29.93 -33.64 13.38
C MET A 15 -29.26 -33.23 12.07
N LEU A 16 -29.76 -32.15 11.47
CA LEU A 16 -29.20 -31.52 10.29
C LEU A 16 -27.73 -31.16 10.55
N SER A 17 -26.82 -31.66 9.72
CA SER A 17 -25.49 -31.07 9.57
C SER A 17 -25.66 -29.62 9.16
N ALA A 18 -25.61 -28.71 10.12
CA ALA A 18 -25.21 -27.34 9.85
C ALA A 18 -23.72 -27.39 9.52
N CYS A 19 -23.40 -27.66 8.25
CA CYS A 19 -22.12 -27.24 7.70
C CYS A 19 -22.13 -25.72 7.75
N THR A 20 -21.68 -25.17 8.88
CA THR A 20 -21.23 -23.79 8.93
C THR A 20 -20.04 -23.76 7.98
N SER A 21 -20.27 -23.38 6.73
CA SER A 21 -19.19 -22.91 5.87
C SER A 21 -18.63 -21.71 6.60
N SER A 22 -17.53 -21.94 7.33
CA SER A 22 -16.58 -20.90 7.64
C SER A 22 -16.13 -20.37 6.29
N GLU A 23 -16.87 -19.41 5.76
CA GLU A 23 -16.37 -18.48 4.78
C GLU A 23 -15.26 -17.74 5.54
N SER A 24 -14.06 -18.33 5.47
CA SER A 24 -12.85 -17.58 5.75
C SER A 24 -12.92 -16.41 4.80
N GLU A 25 -13.12 -15.22 5.36
CA GLU A 25 -12.80 -13.98 4.68
C GLU A 25 -11.31 -14.07 4.36
N SER A 26 -11.00 -14.66 3.21
CA SER A 26 -9.68 -14.59 2.62
C SER A 26 -9.55 -13.14 2.20
N GLU A 27 -8.89 -12.34 3.04
CA GLU A 27 -8.36 -11.05 2.62
C GLU A 27 -7.65 -11.28 1.28
N GLU A 28 -8.19 -10.72 0.19
CA GLU A 28 -7.48 -10.70 -1.09
C GLU A 28 -6.22 -9.86 -0.89
N ILE A 29 -5.11 -10.53 -0.53
CA ILE A 29 -3.80 -9.92 -0.52
C ILE A 29 -3.49 -9.58 -1.98
N GLN A 30 -3.57 -8.29 -2.33
CA GLN A 30 -3.24 -7.82 -3.67
C GLN A 30 -1.79 -8.21 -3.98
N ALA A 31 -1.59 -9.11 -4.94
CA ALA A 31 -0.26 -9.62 -5.26
C ALA A 31 0.62 -8.50 -5.85
N PHE A 32 1.76 -8.24 -5.21
CA PHE A 32 2.76 -7.29 -5.69
C PHE A 32 3.42 -7.81 -6.97
N SER A 33 3.74 -6.92 -7.90
CA SER A 33 4.75 -7.27 -8.91
C SER A 33 6.11 -7.40 -8.23
N PRO A 34 7.03 -8.25 -8.72
CA PRO A 34 8.39 -8.32 -8.17
C PRO A 34 9.09 -6.95 -8.16
N ALA A 35 8.84 -6.13 -9.19
CA ALA A 35 9.35 -4.75 -9.26
C ALA A 35 8.82 -3.87 -8.12
N ALA A 36 7.52 -3.96 -7.83
CA ALA A 36 6.92 -3.23 -6.72
C ALA A 36 7.49 -3.69 -5.37
N TYR A 37 7.75 -4.98 -5.21
CA TYR A 37 8.36 -5.53 -4.00
C TYR A 37 9.75 -4.92 -3.74
N GLU A 38 10.61 -4.84 -4.76
CA GLU A 38 11.96 -4.25 -4.60
C GLU A 38 11.89 -2.76 -4.27
N VAL A 39 11.00 -2.00 -4.92
CA VAL A 39 10.76 -0.58 -4.60
C VAL A 39 10.28 -0.40 -3.16
N LEU A 40 9.37 -1.25 -2.69
CA LEU A 40 8.83 -1.14 -1.33
C LEU A 40 9.85 -1.58 -0.27
N GLN A 41 10.64 -2.62 -0.56
CA GLN A 41 11.73 -3.04 0.31
C GLN A 41 12.78 -1.93 0.43
N GLU A 42 13.15 -1.31 -0.69
CA GLU A 42 14.11 -0.21 -0.68
C GLU A 42 13.55 1.00 0.09
N ALA A 43 12.29 1.37 -0.13
CA ALA A 43 11.62 2.43 0.62
C ALA A 43 11.63 2.17 2.15
N GLU A 44 11.38 0.94 2.58
CA GLU A 44 11.36 0.55 3.99
C GLU A 44 12.73 0.77 4.68
N ARG A 45 13.83 0.50 3.97
CA ARG A 45 15.20 0.63 4.52
C ARG A 45 15.54 2.05 4.97
N HIS A 46 14.84 3.04 4.42
CA HIS A 46 15.03 4.45 4.74
C HIS A 46 14.07 4.96 5.82
N THR A 47 13.23 4.11 6.41
CA THR A 47 12.31 4.52 7.50
C THR A 47 13.08 5.19 8.63
N GLY A 48 12.63 6.39 9.03
CA GLY A 48 13.27 7.22 10.05
C GLY A 48 14.39 8.13 9.55
N THR A 49 14.81 8.05 8.27
CA THR A 49 15.77 8.99 7.70
C THR A 49 15.22 10.42 7.78
N PRO A 50 15.97 11.41 8.32
CA PRO A 50 15.47 12.76 8.53
C PRO A 50 15.04 13.47 7.24
N TYR A 51 14.16 14.47 7.39
CA TYR A 51 13.79 15.34 6.28
C TYR A 51 14.72 16.56 6.19
N GLU A 52 15.21 16.84 4.98
CA GLU A 52 15.86 18.10 4.63
C GLU A 52 15.36 18.59 3.27
N PHE A 53 14.95 19.85 3.18
CA PHE A 53 14.49 20.42 1.92
C PHE A 53 15.64 20.48 0.91
N GLY A 54 15.47 19.84 -0.26
CA GLY A 54 16.56 19.68 -1.22
C GLY A 54 17.41 18.43 -0.98
N GLY A 55 17.20 17.69 0.10
CA GLY A 55 17.88 16.42 0.37
C GLY A 55 17.48 15.34 -0.64
N ASP A 56 18.46 14.59 -1.11
CA ASP A 56 18.34 13.52 -2.11
C ASP A 56 19.28 12.34 -1.82
N ALA A 57 19.78 12.24 -0.59
CA ALA A 57 20.72 11.22 -0.16
C ALA A 57 20.31 10.59 1.18
N THR A 58 20.94 9.47 1.52
CA THR A 58 20.56 8.64 2.69
C THR A 58 20.72 9.33 4.05
N GLU A 59 21.44 10.44 4.11
CA GLU A 59 21.60 11.27 5.30
C GLU A 59 20.36 12.12 5.60
N ALA A 60 19.67 12.58 4.55
CA ALA A 60 18.41 13.30 4.64
C ALA A 60 17.70 13.41 3.27
N PHE A 61 16.38 13.26 3.28
CA PHE A 61 15.56 13.35 2.06
C PHE A 61 14.55 14.50 2.10
N ASP A 62 14.22 15.08 0.94
CA ASP A 62 12.90 15.66 0.74
C ASP A 62 11.94 14.65 0.09
N CYS A 63 10.65 15.00 -0.01
CA CYS A 63 9.62 14.11 -0.56
C CYS A 63 9.99 13.53 -1.93
N SER A 64 10.46 14.38 -2.83
CA SER A 64 10.79 14.00 -4.21
C SER A 64 12.16 13.35 -4.32
N GLY A 65 13.13 13.73 -3.49
CA GLY A 65 14.44 13.11 -3.39
C GLY A 65 14.36 11.68 -2.84
N PHE A 66 13.50 11.44 -1.84
CA PHE A 66 13.20 10.10 -1.35
C PHE A 66 12.65 9.19 -2.47
N VAL A 67 11.60 9.63 -3.15
CA VAL A 67 11.00 8.85 -4.26
C VAL A 67 12.01 8.66 -5.39
N GLN A 68 12.79 9.69 -5.73
CA GLN A 68 13.83 9.59 -6.76
C GLN A 68 14.86 8.52 -6.38
N HIS A 69 15.41 8.58 -5.17
CA HIS A 69 16.42 7.65 -4.69
C HIS A 69 15.94 6.20 -4.71
N VAL A 70 14.74 5.94 -4.18
CA VAL A 70 14.16 4.58 -4.16
C VAL A 70 14.03 4.02 -5.58
N PHE A 71 13.59 4.84 -6.54
CA PHE A 71 13.45 4.39 -7.92
C PHE A 71 14.80 4.26 -8.64
N GLU A 72 15.78 5.13 -8.34
CA GLU A 72 17.14 5.08 -8.90
C GLU A 72 17.88 3.79 -8.50
N GLU A 73 17.80 3.38 -7.23
CA GLU A 73 18.34 2.10 -6.74
C GLU A 73 17.68 0.89 -7.42
N ASN A 74 16.48 1.08 -7.96
CA ASN A 74 15.74 0.09 -8.74
C ASN A 74 15.89 0.29 -10.27
N GLY A 75 16.86 1.10 -10.70
CA GLY A 75 17.23 1.30 -12.10
C GLY A 75 16.28 2.19 -12.90
N VAL A 76 15.49 3.04 -12.23
CA VAL A 76 14.54 3.96 -12.86
C VAL A 76 14.88 5.40 -12.52
N ASP A 77 15.30 6.17 -13.53
CA ASP A 77 15.59 7.59 -13.38
C ASP A 77 14.30 8.42 -13.30
N LEU A 78 14.15 9.19 -12.23
CA LEU A 78 13.06 10.14 -12.08
C LEU A 78 13.55 11.59 -12.04
N PRO A 79 12.76 12.56 -12.56
CA PRO A 79 13.05 13.97 -12.38
C PRO A 79 13.18 14.34 -10.89
N ARG A 80 14.02 15.31 -10.55
CA ARG A 80 14.25 15.72 -9.15
C ARG A 80 13.00 16.31 -8.45
N VAL A 81 12.06 16.85 -9.22
CA VAL A 81 10.94 17.65 -8.72
C VAL A 81 9.62 16.88 -8.81
N SER A 82 8.84 16.87 -7.73
CA SER A 82 7.55 16.14 -7.66
C SER A 82 6.54 16.52 -8.75
N ARG A 83 6.52 17.78 -9.23
CA ARG A 83 5.66 18.21 -10.35
C ARG A 83 6.01 17.55 -11.68
N ASP A 84 7.29 17.27 -11.88
CA ASP A 84 7.79 16.65 -13.10
C ASP A 84 7.62 15.13 -12.98
N GLN A 85 7.92 14.55 -11.81
CA GLN A 85 7.58 13.15 -11.49
C GLN A 85 6.09 12.85 -11.68
N ALA A 86 5.21 13.81 -11.39
CA ALA A 86 3.76 13.68 -11.60
C ALA A 86 3.35 13.63 -13.08
N GLN A 87 4.28 13.74 -14.02
CA GLN A 87 4.06 13.60 -15.47
C GLN A 87 4.67 12.30 -16.03
N GLU A 88 5.41 11.56 -15.21
CA GLU A 88 6.05 10.30 -15.60
C GLU A 88 5.09 9.11 -15.52
N GLY A 89 5.40 8.06 -16.27
CA GLY A 89 4.67 6.79 -16.24
C GLY A 89 3.20 6.91 -16.68
N MET A 90 2.41 5.90 -16.27
CA MET A 90 0.98 5.83 -16.59
C MET A 90 0.14 6.48 -15.50
N PHE A 91 -0.87 7.26 -15.87
CA PHE A 91 -1.88 7.73 -14.92
C PHE A 91 -2.66 6.57 -14.30
N VAL A 92 -2.85 6.59 -12.99
CA VAL A 92 -3.64 5.60 -12.25
C VAL A 92 -4.75 6.32 -11.48
N THR A 93 -5.97 5.80 -11.61
CA THR A 93 -7.11 6.26 -10.79
C THR A 93 -6.96 5.73 -9.36
N ARG A 94 -7.47 6.47 -8.36
CA ARG A 94 -7.37 6.06 -6.95
C ARG A 94 -7.85 4.62 -6.68
N ASP A 95 -8.96 4.21 -7.31
CA ASP A 95 -9.52 2.85 -7.16
C ASP A 95 -8.66 1.74 -7.78
N ASN A 96 -7.68 2.09 -8.62
CA ASN A 96 -6.79 1.14 -9.31
C ASN A 96 -5.35 1.22 -8.79
N LEU A 97 -5.14 1.89 -7.66
CA LEU A 97 -3.84 1.96 -7.01
C LEU A 97 -3.30 0.57 -6.72
N GLN A 98 -2.04 0.36 -7.08
CA GLN A 98 -1.28 -0.83 -6.75
C GLN A 98 -0.03 -0.42 -5.99
N PRO A 99 0.40 -1.20 -5.00
CA PRO A 99 1.60 -0.87 -4.26
C PRO A 99 2.81 -0.69 -5.20
N GLY A 100 3.66 0.29 -4.89
CA GLY A 100 4.71 0.77 -5.77
C GLY A 100 4.29 1.91 -6.71
N ASP A 101 3.00 2.19 -6.87
CA ASP A 101 2.54 3.41 -7.54
C ASP A 101 2.94 4.65 -6.72
N VAL A 102 3.31 5.74 -7.39
CA VAL A 102 3.64 7.01 -6.72
C VAL A 102 2.39 7.86 -6.64
N VAL A 103 2.03 8.28 -5.43
CA VAL A 103 0.88 9.15 -5.15
C VAL A 103 1.36 10.59 -4.96
N PHE A 104 0.60 11.54 -5.51
CA PHE A 104 0.94 12.94 -5.52
C PHE A 104 -0.14 13.76 -4.83
N TYR A 105 0.31 14.79 -4.10
CA TYR A 105 -0.54 15.69 -3.34
C TYR A 105 -0.25 17.14 -3.71
N GLN A 106 -1.30 17.96 -3.60
CA GLN A 106 -1.27 19.37 -3.91
C GLN A 106 -1.48 20.23 -2.66
N ASN A 107 -1.04 21.49 -2.73
CA ASN A 107 -1.36 22.51 -1.71
C ASN A 107 -0.92 22.10 -0.29
N THR A 108 0.15 21.31 -0.16
CA THR A 108 0.70 20.91 1.14
C THR A 108 1.62 21.99 1.72
N TRP A 109 2.48 22.58 0.89
CA TRP A 109 3.38 23.67 1.27
C TRP A 109 3.53 24.79 0.24
N ARG A 110 3.05 24.56 -0.98
CA ARG A 110 2.90 25.57 -2.05
C ARG A 110 1.70 25.19 -2.90
N GLU A 111 1.22 26.14 -3.71
CA GLU A 111 0.15 25.89 -4.67
C GLU A 111 0.53 24.83 -5.72
N GLY A 112 -0.44 23.99 -6.09
CA GLY A 112 -0.26 22.88 -7.03
C GLY A 112 0.47 21.68 -6.42
N VAL A 113 0.94 20.74 -7.25
CA VAL A 113 1.66 19.55 -6.78
C VAL A 113 2.91 19.96 -5.99
N SER A 114 2.92 19.55 -4.73
CA SER A 114 3.92 19.96 -3.75
C SER A 114 4.45 18.79 -2.94
N HIS A 115 3.78 17.63 -2.90
CA HIS A 115 4.26 16.47 -2.15
C HIS A 115 3.96 15.16 -2.87
N ASN A 116 4.69 14.11 -2.52
CA ASN A 116 4.48 12.77 -3.04
C ASN A 116 5.01 11.70 -2.08
N GLY A 117 4.60 10.46 -2.33
CA GLY A 117 5.00 9.27 -1.60
C GLY A 117 4.74 8.01 -2.42
N ILE A 118 5.21 6.88 -1.94
CA ILE A 118 5.04 5.58 -2.59
C ILE A 118 3.88 4.85 -1.92
N TYR A 119 2.89 4.43 -2.70
CA TYR A 119 1.75 3.68 -2.20
C TYR A 119 2.18 2.29 -1.76
N ILE A 120 1.78 1.88 -0.55
CA ILE A 120 2.17 0.58 0.04
C ILE A 120 0.99 -0.39 0.20
N GLY A 121 -0.16 -0.06 -0.39
CA GLY A 121 -1.39 -0.84 -0.22
C GLY A 121 -2.24 -0.36 0.96
N ASN A 122 -3.46 -0.91 1.05
CA ASN A 122 -4.41 -0.63 2.14
C ASN A 122 -4.66 0.87 2.39
N ASN A 123 -4.62 1.70 1.35
CA ASN A 123 -4.77 3.16 1.47
C ASN A 123 -3.68 3.84 2.34
N HIS A 124 -2.47 3.29 2.36
CA HIS A 124 -1.30 3.87 3.03
C HIS A 124 -0.21 4.25 2.04
N MET A 125 0.63 5.21 2.43
CA MET A 125 1.84 5.56 1.69
C MET A 125 3.04 5.74 2.62
N ILE A 126 4.23 5.45 2.10
CA ILE A 126 5.51 5.82 2.70
C ILE A 126 6.03 7.10 2.03
N HIS A 127 6.51 8.06 2.82
CA HIS A 127 7.01 9.35 2.31
C HIS A 127 8.00 10.00 3.27
N ALA A 128 8.81 10.94 2.78
CA ALA A 128 9.58 11.83 3.64
C ALA A 128 8.68 12.94 4.22
N SER A 129 8.36 12.87 5.50
CA SER A 129 7.62 13.85 6.29
C SER A 129 8.55 14.92 6.86
N ARG A 130 8.12 16.18 6.85
CA ARG A 130 8.88 17.29 7.44
C ARG A 130 9.07 17.18 8.95
N SER A 131 8.13 16.54 9.65
CA SER A 131 8.15 16.39 11.11
C SER A 131 8.86 15.11 11.55
N GLU A 132 8.71 14.03 10.80
CA GLU A 132 9.05 12.67 11.27
C GLU A 132 10.10 11.98 10.41
N GLY A 133 10.59 12.62 9.35
CA GLY A 133 11.45 11.96 8.36
C GLY A 133 10.66 10.96 7.52
N VAL A 134 11.32 9.96 6.97
CA VAL A 134 10.65 8.90 6.19
C VAL A 134 9.74 8.07 7.09
N THR A 135 8.43 8.12 6.82
CA THR A 135 7.40 7.50 7.64
C THR A 135 6.21 7.05 6.80
N VAL A 136 5.29 6.29 7.41
CA VAL A 136 4.07 5.77 6.80
C VAL A 136 2.86 6.48 7.37
N ILE A 137 1.95 6.91 6.49
CA ILE A 137 0.69 7.54 6.87
C ILE A 137 -0.51 6.91 6.15
N SER A 138 -1.70 7.09 6.70
CA SER A 138 -2.97 6.78 6.01
C SER A 138 -3.36 7.90 5.05
N MET A 139 -3.70 7.55 3.82
CA MET A 139 -4.16 8.52 2.81
C MET A 139 -5.59 9.01 3.05
N ASP A 140 -6.31 8.44 4.03
CA ASP A 140 -7.63 8.89 4.49
C ASP A 140 -7.55 9.87 5.68
N ASP A 141 -6.34 10.22 6.12
CA ASP A 141 -6.14 11.24 7.14
C ASP A 141 -6.69 12.61 6.69
N ASP A 142 -7.27 13.37 7.63
CA ASP A 142 -7.91 14.67 7.41
C ASP A 142 -7.01 15.67 6.67
N PHE A 143 -5.68 15.54 6.81
CA PHE A 143 -4.73 16.36 6.08
C PHE A 143 -4.52 15.86 4.64
N TRP A 144 -4.38 14.55 4.43
CA TRP A 144 -3.94 13.96 3.17
C TRP A 144 -5.07 13.72 2.18
N GLU A 145 -6.23 13.26 2.65
CA GLU A 145 -7.40 12.92 1.82
C GLU A 145 -7.84 14.08 0.90
N PRO A 146 -8.07 15.31 1.41
CA PRO A 146 -8.50 16.43 0.57
C PRO A 146 -7.38 16.99 -0.33
N LYS A 147 -6.13 16.56 -0.12
CA LYS A 147 -4.95 17.03 -0.87
C LYS A 147 -4.51 16.05 -1.94
N TYR A 148 -5.10 14.86 -2.01
CA TYR A 148 -4.79 13.88 -3.05
C TYR A 148 -5.02 14.50 -4.44
N HIS A 149 -4.02 14.40 -5.31
CA HIS A 149 -4.05 14.99 -6.66
C HIS A 149 -4.11 13.92 -7.75
N SER A 150 -3.17 12.97 -7.76
CA SER A 150 -3.05 11.96 -8.81
C SER A 150 -2.15 10.81 -8.37
N ALA A 151 -2.15 9.71 -9.13
CA ALA A 151 -1.15 8.65 -8.98
C ALA A 151 -0.52 8.28 -10.33
N ARG A 152 0.73 7.80 -10.28
CA ARG A 152 1.51 7.34 -11.43
C ARG A 152 2.07 5.95 -11.19
N ARG A 153 1.84 5.05 -12.16
CA ARG A 153 2.55 3.78 -12.27
C ARG A 153 3.79 3.99 -13.12
N ILE A 154 4.94 3.97 -12.46
CA ILE A 154 6.23 4.27 -13.07
C ILE A 154 6.92 2.98 -13.53
N LEU A 155 6.81 1.91 -12.74
CA LEU A 155 7.37 0.61 -13.08
C LEU A 155 6.68 0.02 -14.32
N PRO A 156 7.45 -0.40 -15.36
CA PRO A 156 6.89 -1.11 -16.49
C PRO A 156 6.20 -2.41 -16.05
N GLU A 157 5.08 -2.76 -16.70
CA GLU A 157 4.50 -4.09 -16.49
C GLU A 157 5.49 -5.16 -16.97
N GLY A 158 5.99 -5.97 -16.03
CA GLY A 158 6.97 -7.02 -16.29
C GLY A 158 8.44 -6.64 -16.07
N SER A 159 8.77 -5.46 -15.51
CA SER A 159 10.14 -5.11 -15.10
C SER A 159 10.52 -5.77 -13.76
N GLY A 160 10.20 -7.05 -13.59
CA GLY A 160 10.69 -7.85 -12.48
C GLY A 160 11.87 -8.69 -12.96
N ILE A 161 12.97 -8.66 -12.24
CA ILE A 161 13.81 -9.85 -12.13
C ILE A 161 12.85 -10.97 -11.72
N ALA A 162 12.86 -12.10 -12.44
CA ALA A 162 11.97 -13.21 -12.15
C ALA A 162 12.33 -13.81 -10.78
N LEU A 163 11.82 -13.20 -9.71
CA LEU A 163 11.69 -13.84 -8.42
C LEU A 163 10.52 -14.81 -8.58
N ASP A 164 10.80 -16.08 -8.35
CA ASP A 164 9.80 -17.13 -8.31
C ASP A 164 8.66 -16.66 -7.39
N ALA A 165 7.48 -16.41 -7.97
CA ALA A 165 6.31 -15.84 -7.29
C ALA A 165 5.75 -16.74 -6.17
N ALA A 166 6.45 -17.83 -5.86
CA ALA A 166 6.21 -18.76 -4.77
C ALA A 166 6.89 -18.38 -3.43
N GLU A 167 7.73 -17.34 -3.37
CA GLU A 167 8.43 -17.02 -2.12
C GLU A 167 7.55 -16.23 -1.12
N PRO A 168 7.42 -16.69 0.15
CA PRO A 168 6.61 -16.06 1.19
C PRO A 168 7.07 -14.65 1.63
N THR A 169 8.11 -14.11 1.01
CA THR A 169 8.77 -12.84 1.39
C THR A 169 7.94 -11.61 1.08
N ALA A 170 7.24 -11.55 -0.06
CA ALA A 170 6.35 -10.43 -0.39
C ALA A 170 5.22 -10.26 0.63
N PHE A 171 4.67 -11.37 1.09
CA PHE A 171 3.67 -11.40 2.14
C PHE A 171 4.22 -10.95 3.50
N LEU A 172 5.45 -11.38 3.85
CA LEU A 172 6.10 -10.96 5.10
C LEU A 172 6.45 -9.48 5.11
N LEU A 173 6.85 -8.91 3.97
CA LEU A 173 7.13 -7.47 3.86
C LEU A 173 5.86 -6.66 4.04
N GLN A 174 4.74 -7.01 3.38
CA GLN A 174 3.47 -6.31 3.59
C GLN A 174 3.01 -6.38 5.05
N ARG A 175 3.16 -7.55 5.69
CA ARG A 175 2.85 -7.71 7.12
C ARG A 175 3.78 -6.89 8.00
N THR A 176 5.06 -6.79 7.65
CA THR A 176 6.03 -5.97 8.38
C THR A 176 5.70 -4.50 8.23
N LEU A 177 5.50 -4.00 7.02
CA LEU A 177 5.11 -2.60 6.75
C LEU A 177 3.81 -2.21 7.43
N THR A 178 2.78 -3.05 7.32
CA THR A 178 1.49 -2.82 8.00
C THR A 178 1.65 -2.86 9.53
N ARG A 179 2.54 -3.72 10.05
CA ARG A 179 2.83 -3.79 11.48
C ARG A 179 3.64 -2.61 11.98
N LEU A 180 4.64 -2.13 11.22
CA LEU A 180 5.40 -0.93 11.57
C LEU A 180 4.48 0.28 11.70
N TYR A 181 3.53 0.42 10.78
CA TYR A 181 2.48 1.43 10.90
C TYR A 181 1.63 1.24 12.17
N ALA A 182 1.16 0.02 12.44
CA ALA A 182 0.36 -0.26 13.63
C ALA A 182 1.13 -0.06 14.96
N GLU A 183 2.44 -0.25 14.96
CA GLU A 183 3.33 -0.01 16.11
C GLU A 183 3.60 1.49 16.29
N GLN A 184 3.79 2.24 15.21
CA GLN A 184 3.94 3.71 15.25
C GLN A 184 2.69 4.37 15.85
N GLN A 185 1.48 3.98 15.41
CA GLN A 185 0.21 4.47 15.94
C GLN A 185 0.02 4.18 17.45
N ARG A 186 0.47 3.02 17.94
CA ARG A 186 0.39 2.71 19.39
C ARG A 186 1.29 3.63 20.21
N SER A 187 2.47 3.96 19.70
CA SER A 187 3.41 4.84 20.40
C SER A 187 2.88 6.27 20.58
N GLU A 188 1.99 6.72 19.70
CA GLU A 188 1.35 8.04 19.77
C GLU A 188 0.16 8.08 20.74
N THR A 189 -0.57 6.97 20.91
CA THR A 189 -1.68 6.88 21.88
C THR A 189 -1.25 6.70 23.34
N ASP A 190 0.00 6.28 23.57
CA ASP A 190 0.56 6.04 24.92
C ASP A 190 1.38 7.24 25.45
N ALA A 191 1.46 8.36 24.71
CA ALA A 191 2.19 9.60 25.05
C ALA A 191 1.25 10.75 25.43
#